data_AF-A0A959ASB5-F1
#
_entry.id   AF-A0A959ASB5-F1
#
_cell.length_a   1.000
_cell.length_b   1.000
_cell.length_c   1.000
_cell.angle_alpha   90.00
_cell.angle_beta   90.00
_cell.angle_gamma   90.00
#
_symmetry.space_group_name_H-M   'P 1'
#
loop_
_entity.id
_entity.type
_entity.pdbx_description
1 polymer ?
#
loop_
_entity_poly.entity_id
_entity_poly.type
_entity_poly.pdbx_seq_one_letter_code
_entity_poly.pdbx_strand_id
1 'polypeptide(L)'
;KVLDDQGPSISCPANVTVSTDPFTCCATTDLPDVIISDNCSRINNISGMIIGIDPSNNDTIGMFPIGGNLTNFPGNNLWNPDTLGAFGLSPCLPQGTHTVVYQAEDDCGNTTTCTFRITVRDFVPPVAACDEHTIVSIGLDDPFDCYGPEGPGGQPAALGDCDGAGVTWVKAKTFDDGSYDNCNNIKFTIQR
;
A
#
# COMPACT_ATOMS: atom_id res chain seq x y z
N LYS A 1 34.18 31.65 19.49
CA LYS A 1 33.10 31.02 18.69
C LYS A 1 33.32 29.52 18.81
N VAL A 2 32.36 28.77 19.36
CA VAL A 2 32.43 27.31 19.31
C VAL A 2 32.14 26.95 17.86
N LEU A 3 33.03 26.18 17.24
CA LEU A 3 32.83 25.66 15.89
C LEU A 3 32.11 24.33 16.05
N ASP A 4 31.02 24.16 15.31
CA ASP A 4 30.29 22.90 15.26
C ASP A 4 30.47 22.28 13.88
N ASP A 5 31.08 21.10 13.87
CA ASP A 5 31.39 20.33 12.67
C ASP A 5 30.60 19.01 12.65
N GLN A 6 29.62 18.82 13.53
CA GLN A 6 28.80 17.61 13.60
C GLN A 6 27.36 17.93 13.20
N GLY A 7 26.75 17.04 12.43
CA GLY A 7 25.34 17.18 12.05
C GLY A 7 24.38 16.77 13.17
N PRO A 8 23.12 17.19 13.07
CA PRO A 8 22.09 16.83 14.03
C PRO A 8 21.75 15.34 13.97
N SER A 9 21.39 14.73 15.10
CA SER A 9 20.94 13.34 15.15
C SER A 9 19.41 13.27 14.99
N ILE A 10 18.93 12.45 14.04
CA ILE A 10 17.50 12.22 13.81
C ILE A 10 17.11 10.84 14.35
N SER A 11 16.11 10.79 15.23
CA SER A 11 15.49 9.54 15.66
C SER A 11 14.61 8.98 14.54
N CYS A 12 15.19 8.11 13.71
CA CYS A 12 14.51 7.55 12.55
C CYS A 12 13.23 6.77 12.91
N PRO A 13 12.12 7.03 12.20
CA PRO A 13 10.89 6.28 12.41
C PRO A 13 10.98 4.88 11.79
N ALA A 14 10.11 3.99 12.25
CA ALA A 14 9.96 2.66 11.66
C ALA A 14 9.20 2.72 10.31
N ASN A 15 9.30 1.65 9.53
CA ASN A 15 8.51 1.51 8.32
C ASN A 15 7.02 1.46 8.65
N VAL A 16 6.21 2.12 7.82
CA VAL A 16 4.76 2.24 8.02
C VAL A 16 4.03 1.48 6.93
N THR A 17 2.95 0.79 7.29
CA THR A 17 2.03 0.18 6.31
C THR A 17 0.64 0.78 6.48
N VAL A 18 0.04 1.23 5.39
CA VAL A 18 -1.28 1.89 5.39
C VAL A 18 -2.21 1.29 4.34
N SER A 19 -3.51 1.38 4.61
CA SER A 19 -4.55 0.97 3.65
C SER A 19 -4.79 2.07 2.62
N THR A 20 -5.15 1.70 1.39
CA THR A 20 -5.79 2.59 0.43
C THR A 20 -7.16 3.06 0.92
N ASP A 21 -7.55 4.25 0.48
CA ASP A 21 -8.90 4.77 0.63
C ASP A 21 -9.86 4.11 -0.38
N PRO A 22 -11.08 3.69 0.04
CA PRO A 22 -12.03 2.95 -0.81
C PRO A 22 -12.51 3.68 -2.07
N PHE A 23 -12.34 5.00 -2.19
CA PHE A 23 -12.86 5.78 -3.31
C PHE A 23 -11.76 6.32 -4.22
N THR A 24 -10.59 6.61 -3.66
CA THR A 24 -9.47 7.22 -4.38
C THR A 24 -8.33 6.27 -4.70
N CYS A 25 -8.34 5.06 -4.12
CA CYS A 25 -7.36 3.99 -4.35
C CYS A 25 -5.90 4.41 -4.13
N CYS A 26 -5.72 5.40 -3.27
CA CYS A 26 -4.44 5.85 -2.76
C CYS A 26 -4.54 6.01 -1.25
N ALA A 27 -3.40 6.16 -0.58
CA ALA A 27 -3.35 6.43 0.84
C ALA A 27 -2.80 7.84 1.09
N THR A 28 -3.54 8.62 1.87
CA THR A 28 -3.03 9.78 2.59
C THR A 28 -2.81 9.36 4.03
N THR A 29 -1.58 9.50 4.53
CA THR A 29 -1.23 9.13 5.90
C THR A 29 -0.55 10.26 6.61
N ASP A 30 -0.79 10.38 7.91
CA ASP A 30 0.01 11.23 8.76
C ASP A 30 1.43 10.64 8.85
N LEU A 31 2.42 11.48 8.60
CA LEU A 31 3.81 11.10 8.60
C LEU A 31 4.35 11.15 10.04
N PRO A 32 5.17 10.17 10.44
CA PRO A 32 5.66 10.10 11.81
C PRO A 32 6.54 11.29 12.15
N ASP A 33 6.20 12.00 13.22
CA ASP A 33 7.05 13.04 13.78
C ASP A 33 8.36 12.44 14.29
N VAL A 34 9.44 13.21 14.18
CA VAL A 34 10.79 12.77 14.58
C VAL A 34 11.40 13.70 15.61
N ILE A 35 12.10 13.12 16.58
CA ILE A 35 12.91 13.88 17.53
C ILE A 35 14.28 14.08 16.92
N ILE A 36 14.75 15.32 16.93
CA ILE A 36 16.04 15.74 16.40
C ILE A 36 16.80 16.36 17.55
N SER A 37 18.05 15.95 17.74
CA SER A 37 18.90 16.49 18.80
C SER A 37 20.27 16.83 18.26
N ASP A 38 20.84 17.91 18.76
CA ASP A 38 22.18 18.35 18.39
C ASP A 38 22.91 18.84 19.64
N ASN A 39 24.15 18.41 19.83
CA ASN A 39 24.90 18.66 21.04
C ASN A 39 25.35 20.13 21.18
N CYS A 40 25.46 20.86 20.06
CA CYS A 40 26.14 22.16 20.01
C CYS A 40 25.34 23.23 19.27
N SER A 41 24.46 22.84 18.33
CA SER A 41 23.70 23.78 17.50
C SER A 41 22.19 23.64 17.68
N ARG A 42 21.43 24.70 17.34
CA ARG A 42 19.98 24.59 17.21
C ARG A 42 19.65 24.07 15.83
N ILE A 43 18.54 23.34 15.74
CA ILE A 43 17.98 22.93 14.46
C ILE A 43 17.33 24.14 13.82
N ASN A 44 17.79 24.50 12.62
CA ASN A 44 17.30 25.64 11.86
C ASN A 44 16.17 25.24 10.92
N ASN A 45 16.33 24.10 10.24
CA ASN A 45 15.42 23.68 9.20
C ASN A 45 15.21 22.16 9.22
N ILE A 46 14.01 21.75 8.83
CA ILE A 46 13.67 20.37 8.58
C ILE A 46 12.82 20.29 7.31
N SER A 47 13.20 19.37 6.45
CA SER A 47 12.50 19.10 5.20
C SER A 47 12.45 17.62 4.95
N GLY A 48 11.55 17.21 4.07
CA GLY A 48 11.50 15.84 3.64
C GLY A 48 11.08 15.71 2.20
N MET A 49 11.18 14.50 1.71
CA MET A 49 10.78 14.15 0.38
C MET A 49 10.29 12.72 0.33
N ILE A 50 9.19 12.51 -0.38
CA ILE A 50 8.66 11.19 -0.66
C ILE A 50 9.00 10.84 -2.10
N ILE A 51 9.68 9.73 -2.27
CA ILE A 51 10.00 9.13 -3.55
C ILE A 51 8.88 8.14 -3.86
N GLY A 52 7.97 8.54 -4.75
CA GLY A 52 6.92 7.69 -5.30
C GLY A 52 7.53 6.65 -6.23
N ILE A 53 7.14 5.39 -6.06
CA ILE A 53 7.67 4.25 -6.81
C ILE A 53 6.48 3.48 -7.34
N ASP A 54 6.52 3.12 -8.62
CA ASP A 54 5.48 2.34 -9.29
C ASP A 54 5.57 0.87 -8.87
N PRO A 55 4.45 0.25 -8.45
CA PRO A 55 4.44 -1.14 -7.99
C PRO A 55 4.75 -2.16 -9.09
N SER A 56 4.61 -1.81 -10.37
CA SER A 56 4.67 -2.76 -11.50
C SER A 56 6.07 -2.93 -12.09
N ASN A 57 6.85 -1.85 -12.16
CA ASN A 57 8.21 -1.83 -12.73
C ASN A 57 9.26 -1.30 -11.74
N ASN A 58 8.84 -0.87 -10.54
CA ASN A 58 9.73 -0.33 -9.51
C ASN A 58 10.44 0.97 -9.94
N ASP A 59 9.88 1.67 -10.94
CA ASP A 59 10.36 2.97 -11.43
C ASP A 59 9.88 4.11 -10.55
N THR A 60 10.62 5.22 -10.57
CA THR A 60 10.27 6.41 -9.80
C THR A 60 9.14 7.18 -10.48
N ILE A 61 7.95 7.23 -9.88
CA ILE A 61 6.79 8.00 -10.40
C ILE A 61 7.04 9.50 -10.24
N GLY A 62 7.69 9.88 -9.15
CA GLY A 62 7.93 11.27 -8.83
C GLY A 62 8.54 11.48 -7.46
N MET A 63 8.94 12.72 -7.20
CA MET A 63 9.48 13.16 -5.93
C MET A 63 8.56 14.25 -5.38
N PHE A 64 7.95 13.99 -4.24
CA PHE A 64 6.99 14.88 -3.60
C PHE A 64 7.68 15.54 -2.40
N PRO A 65 8.06 16.83 -2.49
CA PRO A 65 8.62 17.53 -1.36
C PRO A 65 7.55 17.68 -0.28
N ILE A 66 7.95 17.42 0.97
CA ILE A 66 7.12 17.63 2.16
C ILE A 66 7.81 18.66 3.03
N GLY A 67 7.06 19.67 3.47
CA GLY A 67 7.55 20.61 4.47
C GLY A 67 7.66 19.92 5.82
N GLY A 68 8.49 20.46 6.71
CA GLY A 68 8.48 20.09 8.10
C GLY A 68 8.47 21.34 8.98
N ASN A 69 7.83 21.24 10.14
CA ASN A 69 7.78 22.29 11.13
C ASN A 69 8.54 21.85 12.38
N LEU A 70 9.39 22.73 12.88
CA LEU A 70 10.07 22.54 14.15
C LEU A 70 9.15 23.04 15.28
N THR A 71 8.81 22.14 16.19
CA THR A 71 7.94 22.42 17.33
C THR A 71 8.55 21.86 18.62
N ASN A 72 7.97 22.27 19.75
CA ASN A 72 8.32 21.70 21.05
C ASN A 72 7.33 20.58 21.39
N PHE A 73 7.78 19.54 22.10
CA PHE A 73 6.96 18.40 22.46
C PHE A 73 6.61 18.39 23.96
N PRO A 74 5.45 17.82 24.35
CA PRO A 74 5.04 17.78 25.76
C PRO A 74 6.06 17.03 26.63
N GLY A 75 6.47 17.63 27.74
CA GLY A 75 7.46 17.05 28.65
C GLY A 75 8.91 17.24 28.21
N ASN A 76 9.19 18.13 27.25
CA ASN A 76 10.55 18.43 26.86
C ASN A 76 11.39 18.95 28.06
N ASN A 77 12.52 18.31 28.28
CA ASN A 77 13.59 18.80 29.13
C ASN A 77 14.35 19.93 28.42
N LEU A 78 14.06 21.18 28.80
CA LEU A 78 14.67 22.39 28.21
C LEU A 78 16.22 22.46 28.30
N TRP A 79 16.87 21.55 29.02
CA TRP A 79 18.33 21.43 29.11
C TRP A 79 18.91 20.46 28.08
N ASN A 80 18.07 19.62 27.45
CA ASN A 80 18.46 18.80 26.32
C ASN A 80 18.12 19.58 25.03
N PRO A 81 19.10 19.87 24.16
CA PRO A 81 18.86 20.51 22.86
C PRO A 81 18.21 19.52 21.89
N ASP A 82 16.91 19.26 22.10
CA ASP A 82 16.08 18.45 21.23
C ASP A 82 14.89 19.26 20.68
N THR A 83 14.37 18.83 19.54
CA THR A 83 13.27 19.50 18.83
C THR A 83 12.43 18.46 18.11
N LEU A 84 11.11 18.68 18.06
CA LEU A 84 10.20 17.82 17.31
C LEU A 84 10.07 18.35 15.89
N GLY A 85 10.39 17.51 14.91
CA GLY A 85 10.10 17.73 13.51
C GLY A 85 8.78 17.10 13.13
N ALA A 86 7.79 17.92 12.78
CA ALA A 86 6.46 17.47 12.37
C ALA A 86 6.23 17.69 10.86
N PHE A 87 5.79 16.66 10.14
CA PHE A 87 5.60 16.70 8.69
C PHE A 87 4.13 16.70 8.25
N GLY A 88 3.23 16.19 9.09
CA GLY A 88 1.79 16.12 8.79
C GLY A 88 1.45 15.11 7.70
N LEU A 89 0.43 15.41 6.89
CA LEU A 89 -0.13 14.46 5.93
C LEU A 89 0.71 14.30 4.66
N SER A 90 0.85 13.06 4.20
CA SER A 90 1.40 12.71 2.88
C SER A 90 0.43 13.10 1.75
N PRO A 91 0.92 13.29 0.51
CA PRO A 91 0.06 13.28 -0.66
C PRO A 91 -0.62 11.91 -0.84
N CYS A 92 -1.57 11.85 -1.76
CA CYS A 92 -2.24 10.64 -2.21
C CYS A 92 -1.21 9.72 -2.89
N LEU A 93 -0.75 8.71 -2.16
CA LEU A 93 0.25 7.74 -2.61
C LEU A 93 -0.44 6.50 -3.20
N PRO A 94 -0.11 6.07 -4.43
CA PRO A 94 -0.70 4.88 -5.03
C PRO A 94 -0.30 3.61 -4.28
N GLN A 95 -0.97 2.49 -4.58
CA GLN A 95 -0.58 1.18 -4.04
C GLN A 95 0.89 0.87 -4.42
N GLY A 96 1.70 0.46 -3.45
CA GLY A 96 3.13 0.27 -3.67
C GLY A 96 3.99 0.52 -2.44
N THR A 97 5.31 0.53 -2.62
CA THR A 97 6.26 0.88 -1.56
C THR A 97 6.99 2.16 -1.93
N HIS A 98 6.83 3.19 -1.11
CA HIS A 98 7.44 4.49 -1.28
C HIS A 98 8.55 4.71 -0.26
N THR A 99 9.55 5.50 -0.63
CA THR A 99 10.65 5.84 0.27
C THR A 99 10.50 7.27 0.73
N VAL A 100 10.53 7.49 2.04
CA VAL A 100 10.52 8.83 2.62
C VAL A 100 11.93 9.14 3.12
N VAL A 101 12.39 10.34 2.78
CA VAL A 101 13.69 10.89 3.17
C VAL A 101 13.43 12.14 3.99
N TYR A 102 13.88 12.16 5.24
CA TYR A 102 13.92 13.36 6.07
C TYR A 102 15.33 13.92 6.08
N GLN A 103 15.43 15.24 6.13
CA GLN A 103 16.66 15.98 6.22
C GLN A 103 16.51 17.10 7.26
N ALA A 104 17.42 17.13 8.22
CA ALA A 104 17.56 18.21 9.19
C ALA A 104 18.84 18.99 8.93
N GLU A 105 18.78 20.30 9.18
CA GLU A 105 19.90 21.25 9.07
C GLU A 105 20.00 22.08 10.35
N ASP A 106 21.21 22.21 10.88
CA ASP A 106 21.51 23.05 12.05
C ASP A 106 21.83 24.52 11.65
N ASP A 107 22.00 25.39 12.64
CA ASP A 107 22.40 26.80 12.43
C ASP A 107 23.82 26.96 11.85
N CYS A 108 24.65 25.91 11.91
CA CYS A 108 26.02 25.90 11.41
C CYS A 108 26.12 25.41 9.94
N GLY A 109 25.01 24.92 9.37
CA GLY A 109 24.91 24.37 8.02
C GLY A 109 25.23 22.89 7.92
N ASN A 110 25.40 22.17 9.04
CA ASN A 110 25.54 20.72 9.03
C ASN A 110 24.18 20.07 8.79
N THR A 111 24.18 19.01 8.00
CA THR A 111 22.95 18.30 7.63
C THR A 111 23.03 16.83 7.97
N THR A 112 21.89 16.22 8.26
CA THR A 112 21.76 14.77 8.44
C THR A 112 20.46 14.30 7.83
N THR A 113 20.47 13.08 7.29
CA THR A 113 19.32 12.47 6.65
C THR A 113 18.91 11.17 7.32
N CYS A 114 17.62 10.90 7.27
CA CYS A 114 17.01 9.67 7.75
C CYS A 114 16.06 9.14 6.69
N THR A 115 15.99 7.82 6.49
CA THR A 115 15.08 7.21 5.51
C THR A 115 14.25 6.10 6.12
N PHE A 116 13.00 6.00 5.68
CA PHE A 116 12.09 4.90 6.01
C PHE A 116 11.14 4.64 4.83
N ARG A 117 10.39 3.53 4.91
CA ARG A 117 9.47 3.12 3.85
C ARG A 117 8.02 3.25 4.29
N ILE A 118 7.17 3.66 3.35
CA ILE A 118 5.71 3.60 3.46
C ILE A 118 5.23 2.55 2.46
N THR A 119 4.55 1.52 2.94
CA THR A 119 3.92 0.50 2.11
C THR A 119 2.41 0.74 2.09
N VAL A 120 1.90 1.09 0.92
CA VAL A 120 0.46 1.25 0.66
C VAL A 120 -0.06 -0.07 0.11
N ARG A 121 -1.02 -0.67 0.80
CA ARG A 121 -1.72 -1.89 0.38
C ARG A 121 -3.21 -1.68 0.46
N ASP A 122 -3.96 -2.50 -0.25
CA ASP A 122 -5.40 -2.51 -0.06
C ASP A 122 -5.79 -3.50 1.05
N PHE A 123 -6.45 -2.96 2.08
CA PHE A 123 -7.07 -3.74 3.15
C PHE A 123 -8.59 -3.51 3.22
N VAL A 124 -9.16 -2.81 2.24
CA VAL A 124 -10.60 -2.64 2.08
C VAL A 124 -11.18 -3.96 1.57
N PRO A 125 -12.11 -4.60 2.30
CA PRO A 125 -12.72 -5.83 1.82
C PRO A 125 -13.62 -5.54 0.61
N PRO A 126 -13.68 -6.45 -0.37
CA PRO A 126 -14.63 -6.33 -1.47
C PRO A 126 -16.07 -6.39 -0.98
N VAL A 127 -16.98 -5.72 -1.67
CA VAL A 127 -18.42 -5.81 -1.41
C VAL A 127 -18.99 -6.93 -2.27
N ALA A 128 -19.51 -7.97 -1.61
CA ALA A 128 -20.21 -9.06 -2.28
C ALA A 128 -21.70 -8.72 -2.45
N ALA A 129 -22.17 -8.82 -3.68
CA ALA A 129 -23.55 -8.82 -4.11
C ALA A 129 -23.80 -10.13 -4.86
N CYS A 130 -24.78 -10.90 -4.39
CA CYS A 130 -25.02 -12.26 -4.87
C CYS A 130 -26.43 -12.39 -5.44
N ASP A 131 -26.57 -13.20 -6.49
CA ASP A 131 -27.87 -13.67 -6.93
C ASP A 131 -28.43 -14.66 -5.90
N GLU A 132 -29.57 -14.33 -5.28
CA GLU A 132 -30.23 -15.20 -4.29
C GLU A 132 -30.79 -16.49 -4.92
N HIS A 133 -31.18 -16.42 -6.20
CA HIS A 133 -31.82 -17.52 -6.90
C HIS A 133 -31.22 -17.72 -8.30
N THR A 134 -30.46 -18.80 -8.45
CA THR A 134 -29.98 -19.27 -9.76
C THR A 134 -30.77 -20.49 -10.20
N ILE A 135 -31.51 -20.37 -11.31
CA ILE A 135 -32.21 -21.51 -11.92
C ILE A 135 -31.28 -22.12 -12.97
N VAL A 136 -30.89 -23.38 -12.75
CA VAL A 136 -30.05 -24.15 -13.67
C VAL A 136 -30.82 -25.34 -14.22
N SER A 137 -30.73 -25.57 -15.53
CA SER A 137 -31.28 -26.76 -16.17
C SER A 137 -30.15 -27.74 -16.49
N ILE A 138 -30.35 -29.01 -16.14
CA ILE A 138 -29.53 -30.09 -16.69
C ILE A 138 -29.92 -30.31 -18.16
N GLY A 139 -28.92 -30.42 -19.03
CA GLY A 139 -29.14 -30.73 -20.45
C GLY A 139 -29.62 -32.17 -20.67
N LEU A 140 -29.91 -32.51 -21.92
CA LEU A 140 -30.08 -33.91 -22.32
C LEU A 140 -28.77 -34.67 -22.07
N ASP A 141 -28.88 -35.93 -21.65
CA ASP A 141 -27.75 -36.82 -21.43
C ASP A 141 -26.95 -36.98 -22.75
N ASP A 142 -25.75 -36.40 -22.81
CA ASP A 142 -24.83 -36.57 -23.93
C ASP A 142 -23.95 -37.80 -23.65
N PRO A 143 -24.09 -38.90 -24.41
CA PRO A 143 -23.30 -40.12 -24.19
C PRO A 143 -21.79 -39.95 -24.39
N PHE A 144 -21.34 -38.78 -24.87
CA PHE A 144 -19.93 -38.42 -25.08
C PHE A 144 -19.45 -37.28 -24.17
N ASP A 145 -20.14 -37.05 -23.04
CA ASP A 145 -19.80 -35.99 -22.10
C ASP A 145 -18.43 -36.21 -21.43
N CYS A 146 -17.42 -35.48 -21.93
CA CYS A 146 -16.07 -35.43 -21.37
C CYS A 146 -15.71 -33.97 -21.03
N TYR A 147 -16.47 -33.28 -20.17
CA TYR A 147 -16.15 -31.91 -19.74
C TYR A 147 -15.03 -31.86 -18.68
N GLY A 148 -13.83 -31.47 -19.08
CA GLY A 148 -12.73 -31.03 -18.21
C GLY A 148 -12.38 -29.54 -18.40
N PRO A 149 -11.48 -28.97 -17.59
CA PRO A 149 -10.99 -27.60 -17.81
C PRO A 149 -10.34 -27.47 -19.20
N GLU A 150 -10.53 -26.32 -19.85
CA GLU A 150 -10.02 -26.05 -21.20
C GLU A 150 -8.51 -26.38 -21.30
N GLY A 151 -8.18 -27.38 -22.13
CA GLY A 151 -6.79 -27.69 -22.49
C GLY A 151 -6.30 -26.84 -23.67
N PRO A 152 -5.00 -26.95 -24.04
CA PRO A 152 -4.46 -26.26 -25.20
C PRO A 152 -5.26 -26.61 -26.47
N GLY A 153 -5.81 -25.61 -27.15
CA GLY A 153 -6.64 -25.81 -28.35
C GLY A 153 -8.16 -25.87 -28.13
N GLY A 154 -8.65 -25.52 -26.93
CA GLY A 154 -10.08 -25.43 -26.66
C GLY A 154 -10.78 -26.78 -26.50
N GLN A 155 -10.01 -27.85 -26.28
CA GLN A 155 -10.53 -29.17 -25.95
C GLN A 155 -10.08 -29.58 -24.54
N PRO A 156 -10.94 -30.21 -23.72
CA PRO A 156 -10.58 -30.72 -22.41
C PRO A 156 -9.43 -31.73 -22.48
N ALA A 157 -8.45 -31.62 -21.59
CA ALA A 157 -7.19 -32.38 -21.65
C ALA A 157 -7.30 -33.89 -21.30
N ALA A 158 -8.49 -34.41 -20.96
CA ALA A 158 -8.65 -35.75 -20.43
C ALA A 158 -9.70 -36.56 -21.22
N LEU A 159 -9.28 -37.22 -22.29
CA LEU A 159 -10.06 -38.22 -23.04
C LEU A 159 -10.22 -39.56 -22.28
N GLY A 160 -9.88 -39.61 -20.99
CA GLY A 160 -9.82 -40.83 -20.17
C GLY A 160 -10.75 -40.88 -18.95
N ASP A 161 -11.45 -39.79 -18.64
CA ASP A 161 -12.27 -39.64 -17.41
C ASP A 161 -13.74 -39.33 -17.73
N CYS A 162 -14.32 -39.89 -18.80
CA CYS A 162 -15.74 -39.69 -19.14
C CYS A 162 -16.71 -40.47 -18.19
N ASP A 163 -16.36 -40.57 -16.91
CA ASP A 163 -17.07 -41.33 -15.88
C ASP A 163 -17.95 -40.40 -15.02
N GLY A 164 -18.84 -39.66 -15.69
CA GLY A 164 -19.72 -38.67 -15.04
C GLY A 164 -20.84 -38.15 -15.93
N ALA A 165 -21.84 -38.99 -16.21
CA ALA A 165 -23.08 -38.52 -16.86
C ALA A 165 -23.83 -37.52 -15.96
N GLY A 166 -24.28 -36.40 -16.53
CA GLY A 166 -25.18 -35.45 -15.87
C GLY A 166 -24.51 -34.30 -15.10
N VAL A 167 -23.30 -33.89 -15.46
CA VAL A 167 -22.63 -32.72 -14.87
C VAL A 167 -22.93 -31.47 -15.71
N THR A 168 -23.26 -30.35 -15.06
CA THR A 168 -23.34 -29.04 -15.73
C THR A 168 -22.44 -28.03 -15.02
N TRP A 169 -21.70 -27.24 -15.80
CA TRP A 169 -20.80 -26.21 -15.27
C TRP A 169 -21.53 -24.88 -15.18
N VAL A 170 -21.71 -24.39 -13.96
CA VAL A 170 -22.19 -23.04 -13.71
C VAL A 170 -20.98 -22.15 -13.46
N LYS A 171 -20.84 -21.09 -14.26
CA LYS A 171 -19.72 -20.14 -14.06
C LYS A 171 -19.95 -19.40 -12.75
N ALA A 172 -18.89 -19.14 -11.98
CA ALA A 172 -19.01 -18.41 -10.72
C ALA A 172 -19.66 -17.02 -10.87
N LYS A 173 -19.43 -16.36 -12.01
CA LYS A 173 -20.08 -15.08 -12.37
C LYS A 173 -21.61 -15.15 -12.49
N THR A 174 -22.20 -16.35 -12.55
CA THR A 174 -23.66 -16.53 -12.60
C THR A 174 -24.30 -16.37 -11.22
N PHE A 175 -23.49 -16.29 -10.15
CA PHE A 175 -23.95 -16.03 -8.80
C PHE A 175 -23.61 -14.61 -8.33
N ASP A 176 -23.00 -13.80 -9.19
CA ASP A 176 -22.53 -12.45 -8.87
C ASP A 176 -23.53 -11.42 -9.41
N ASP A 177 -24.10 -10.61 -8.50
CA ASP A 177 -25.02 -9.52 -8.80
C ASP A 177 -24.31 -8.16 -8.68
N GLY A 178 -23.15 -8.04 -9.32
CA GLY A 178 -22.40 -6.78 -9.39
C GLY A 178 -21.55 -6.47 -8.17
N SER A 179 -20.90 -7.48 -7.61
CA SER A 179 -19.89 -7.28 -6.58
C SER A 179 -18.75 -6.43 -7.09
N TYR A 180 -18.12 -5.70 -6.18
CA TYR A 180 -17.07 -4.77 -6.55
C TYR A 180 -16.03 -4.58 -5.45
N ASP A 181 -14.83 -4.24 -5.90
CA ASP A 181 -13.78 -3.59 -5.15
C ASP A 181 -13.29 -2.45 -6.05
N ASN A 182 -13.30 -1.23 -5.50
CA ASN A 182 -12.96 -0.05 -6.29
C ASN A 182 -11.46 0.00 -6.64
N CYS A 183 -10.63 -0.69 -5.86
CA CYS A 183 -9.19 -0.52 -5.87
C CYS A 183 -8.44 -1.80 -6.27
N ASN A 184 -9.09 -2.97 -6.26
CA ASN A 184 -8.56 -4.18 -6.90
C ASN A 184 -9.58 -4.94 -7.73
N ASN A 185 -9.07 -5.90 -8.50
CA ASN A 185 -9.90 -6.92 -9.11
C ASN A 185 -10.37 -7.93 -8.05
N ILE A 186 -11.66 -8.22 -8.07
CA ILE A 186 -12.25 -9.28 -7.26
C ILE A 186 -12.12 -10.64 -7.97
N LYS A 187 -11.84 -11.68 -7.19
CA LYS A 187 -11.88 -13.07 -7.66
C LYS A 187 -12.96 -13.81 -6.91
N PHE A 188 -13.91 -14.34 -7.66
CA PHE A 188 -14.93 -15.22 -7.13
C PHE A 188 -14.48 -16.67 -7.11
N THR A 189 -14.70 -17.30 -5.96
CA THR A 189 -14.52 -18.74 -5.79
C THR A 189 -15.76 -19.31 -5.11
N ILE A 190 -16.34 -20.35 -5.71
CA ILE A 190 -17.42 -21.12 -5.09
C ILE A 190 -16.78 -22.26 -4.31
N GLN A 191 -17.23 -22.48 -3.07
CA GLN A 191 -16.88 -23.65 -2.27
C GLN A 191 -18.16 -24.44 -1.98
N ARG A 192 -18.09 -25.77 -2.15
CA ARG A 192 -19.15 -26.72 -1.77
C ARG A 192 -18.97 -27.21 -0.35
#